data_AF-A0A1Y6F5S9-F1
#
_entry.id   AF-A0A1Y6F5S9-F1
#
_cell.length_a   1.000
_cell.length_b   1.000
_cell.length_c   1.000
_cell.angle_alpha   90.00
_cell.angle_beta   90.00
_cell.angle_gamma   90.00
#
_symmetry.space_group_name_H-M   'P 1'
#
loop_
_entity.id
_entity.type
_entity.pdbx_description
1 polymer ?
#
loop_
_entity_poly.entity_id
_entity_poly.type
_entity_poly.pdbx_seq_one_letter_code
_entity_poly.pdbx_strand_id
1 'polypeptide(L)' 'MRNRIAIAHFPSPVSALRVRLSLISQGGTATAFPEEHGNDESCRLRVVLSPKLERRLLDLLLGSDALRVDVHDA' A
#
# COMPACT_ATOMS: atom_id res chain seq x y z
N MET A 1 -15.03 -15.32 -1.84
CA MET A 1 -13.92 -14.77 -2.66
C MET A 1 -12.80 -14.41 -1.72
N ARG A 2 -11.58 -14.90 -1.99
CA ARG A 2 -10.39 -14.51 -1.21
C ARG A 2 -9.97 -13.11 -1.62
N ASN A 3 -9.69 -12.25 -0.65
CA ASN A 3 -9.17 -10.91 -0.91
C ASN A 3 -7.65 -10.99 -0.94
N ARG A 4 -7.03 -10.51 -2.02
CA ARG A 4 -5.57 -10.37 -2.08
C ARG A 4 -5.11 -9.19 -1.22
N ILE A 5 -3.87 -9.23 -0.80
CA ILE A 5 -3.27 -8.18 0.02
C ILE A 5 -2.00 -7.72 -0.67
N ALA A 6 -1.93 -6.43 -0.98
CA ALA A 6 -0.69 -5.78 -1.39
C ALA A 6 0.02 -5.21 -0.16
N ILE A 7 1.33 -5.41 -0.08
CA ILE A 7 2.23 -4.75 0.88
C ILE A 7 3.16 -3.86 0.08
N ALA A 8 3.01 -2.54 0.23
CA ALA A 8 3.82 -1.55 -0.45
C ALA A 8 4.80 -0.89 0.53
N HIS A 9 6.08 -0.86 0.18
CA HIS A 9 7.15 -0.26 0.97
C HIS A 9 7.46 1.14 0.46
N PHE A 10 7.55 2.10 1.38
CA PHE A 10 7.81 3.50 1.10
C PHE A 10 9.07 3.98 1.81
N PRO A 11 9.83 4.89 1.18
CA PRO A 11 11.06 5.43 1.76
C PRO A 11 10.80 6.39 2.93
N SER A 12 9.56 6.89 3.07
CA SER A 12 9.19 7.80 4.14
C SER A 12 7.73 7.67 4.56
N PRO A 13 7.37 8.07 5.79
CA PRO A 13 5.99 8.00 6.27
C PRO A 13 5.08 8.98 5.52
N VAL A 14 5.63 10.10 5.04
CA VAL A 14 4.91 11.12 4.27
C VAL A 14 4.43 10.55 2.92
N SER A 15 5.31 9.79 2.24
CA SER A 15 4.97 9.16 0.95
C SER A 15 3.88 8.11 1.14
N ALA A 16 4.03 7.26 2.16
CA ALA A 16 3.02 6.28 2.54
C ALA A 16 1.67 6.94 2.87
N LEU A 17 1.67 8.05 3.63
CA LEU A 17 0.45 8.76 4.00
C LEU A 17 -0.29 9.31 2.77
N ARG A 18 0.42 9.92 1.81
CA ARG A 18 -0.18 10.45 0.57
C ARG A 18 -0.88 9.36 -0.24
N VAL A 19 -0.20 8.22 -0.40
CA VAL A 19 -0.75 7.07 -1.12
C VAL A 19 -1.93 6.47 -0.37
N ARG A 20 -1.85 6.35 0.97
CA ARG A 20 -2.95 5.87 1.80
C ARG A 20 -4.21 6.72 1.64
N LEU A 21 -4.10 8.04 1.67
CA LEU A 21 -5.24 8.94 1.47
C LEU A 21 -5.85 8.77 0.08
N SER A 22 -5.01 8.58 -0.95
CA SER A 22 -5.46 8.33 -2.31
C SER A 22 -6.14 6.97 -2.47
N LEU A 23 -5.67 5.93 -1.78
CA LEU A 23 -6.33 4.61 -1.76
C LEU A 23 -7.69 4.68 -1.08
N ILE A 24 -7.79 5.38 0.06
CA ILE A 24 -9.05 5.55 0.81
C ILE A 24 -10.07 6.34 -0.02
N SER A 25 -9.66 7.40 -0.72
CA SER A 25 -10.58 8.18 -1.57
C SER A 25 -11.15 7.37 -2.76
N GLN A 26 -10.47 6.30 -3.16
CA GLN A 26 -10.97 5.35 -4.17
C GLN A 26 -11.81 4.20 -3.58
N GLY A 27 -12.13 4.25 -2.29
CA GLY A 27 -12.88 3.21 -1.58
C GLY A 27 -12.03 1.99 -1.19
N GLY A 28 -10.70 2.10 -1.26
CA GLY A 28 -9.77 1.08 -0.82
C GLY A 28 -9.59 1.05 0.71
N THR A 29 -9.12 -0.08 1.23
CA THR A 29 -8.75 -0.22 2.65
C THR A 29 -7.24 -0.34 2.75
N ALA A 30 -6.61 0.63 3.41
CA ALA A 30 -5.16 0.70 3.56
C ALA A 30 -4.74 1.06 5.00
N THR A 31 -3.83 0.26 5.55
CA THR A 31 -3.28 0.43 6.90
C THR A 31 -1.78 0.65 6.81
N ALA A 32 -1.29 1.72 7.41
CA ALA A 32 0.14 2.03 7.48
C ALA A 32 0.77 1.43 8.74
N PHE A 33 1.98 0.92 8.59
CA PHE A 33 2.81 0.40 9.66
C PHE A 33 4.21 1.01 9.51
N PRO A 34 4.81 1.56 10.58
CA PRO A 34 6.22 1.90 10.55
C PRO A 34 7.04 0.62 10.32
N GLU A 35 8.11 0.73 9.53
CA GLU A 35 9.06 -0.35 9.34
C GLU A 35 10.30 -0.04 10.18
N GLU A 36 10.34 -0.61 11.39
CA GLU A 36 11.46 -0.46 12.31
C GLU A 36 12.62 -1.35 11.85
N HIS A 37 13.33 -0.95 10.80
CA HIS A 37 14.58 -1.58 10.37
C HIS A 37 15.67 -0.51 10.25
N GLY A 38 16.43 -0.32 11.34
CA GLY A 38 17.59 0.59 11.38
C GLY A 38 17.22 2.07 11.59
N ASN A 39 18.10 2.96 11.13
CA ASN A 39 17.94 4.43 11.18
C ASN A 39 17.05 4.99 10.04
N ASP A 40 16.52 4.13 9.17
CA ASP A 40 15.69 4.56 8.04
C ASP A 40 14.22 4.63 8.44
N GLU A 41 13.62 5.82 8.28
CA GLU A 41 12.20 6.11 8.54
C GLU A 41 11.27 5.51 7.45
N SER A 42 11.48 4.24 7.10
CA SER A 42 10.68 3.55 6.10
C SER A 42 9.29 3.18 6.64
N CYS A 43 8.32 3.06 5.74
CA CYS A 43 6.93 2.76 6.11
C CYS A 43 6.30 1.74 5.14
N ARG A 44 5.51 0.84 5.69
CA ARG A 44 4.75 -0.17 4.94
C ARG A 44 3.28 0.17 4.91
N LEU A 45 2.66 0.04 3.74
CA LEU A 45 1.21 0.07 3.58
C LEU A 45 0.71 -1.33 3.24
N ARG A 46 -0.19 -1.85 4.08
CA ARG A 46 -0.99 -3.03 3.77
C ARG A 46 -2.30 -2.60 3.14
N VAL A 47 -2.59 -3.06 1.94
CA VAL A 47 -3.76 -2.68 1.14
C VAL A 47 -4.57 -3.92 0.81
N VAL A 48 -5.85 -3.91 1.15
CA VAL A 48 -6.78 -4.97 0.77
C VAL A 48 -7.23 -4.74 -0.67
N LEU A 49 -6.90 -5.70 -1.54
CA LEU A 49 -7.25 -5.68 -2.96
C LEU A 49 -8.61 -6.32 -3.17
N SER A 50 -9.68 -5.54 -2.96
CA SER A 50 -11.04 -5.96 -3.26
C SER A 50 -11.19 -6.24 -4.77
N PRO A 51 -11.79 -7.37 -5.20
CA PRO A 51 -11.83 -7.76 -6.62
C PRO A 51 -12.37 -6.68 -7.58
N LYS A 52 -13.30 -5.84 -7.11
CA LYS A 52 -13.89 -4.74 -7.90
C LYS A 52 -12.95 -3.56 -8.13
N LEU A 53 -11.98 -3.35 -7.23
CA LEU A 53 -11.09 -2.19 -7.22
C LEU A 53 -9.62 -2.59 -7.43
N GLU A 54 -9.31 -3.88 -7.41
CA GLU A 54 -7.95 -4.41 -7.39
C GLU A 54 -7.04 -3.74 -8.42
N ARG A 55 -7.42 -3.77 -9.71
CA ARG A 55 -6.59 -3.21 -10.78
C ARG A 55 -6.29 -1.73 -10.54
N ARG A 56 -7.30 -0.96 -10.15
CA ARG A 56 -7.16 0.47 -9.88
C ARG A 56 -6.27 0.75 -8.67
N LEU A 57 -6.38 -0.06 -7.61
CA LEU A 57 -5.54 0.07 -6.41
C LEU A 57 -4.09 -0.31 -6.73
N LEU A 58 -3.87 -1.35 -7.54
CA LEU A 58 -2.54 -1.73 -8.00
C LEU A 58 -1.91 -0.66 -8.90
N ASP A 59 -2.66 -0.12 -9.87
CA ASP A 59 -2.18 0.96 -10.73
C ASP A 59 -1.74 2.18 -9.91
N LEU A 60 -2.48 2.51 -8.83
CA LEU A 60 -2.13 3.58 -7.92
C LEU A 60 -0.84 3.27 -7.14
N LEU A 61 -0.69 2.05 -6.63
CA LEU A 61 0.52 1.62 -5.93
C LEU A 61 1.76 1.61 -6.85
N LEU A 62 1.63 1.05 -8.05
CA LEU A 62 2.71 0.94 -9.04
C LEU A 62 3.08 2.29 -9.66
N GLY A 63 2.15 3.25 -9.69
CA GLY A 63 2.40 4.63 -10.12
C GLY A 63 2.86 5.57 -8.99
N SER A 64 3.09 5.05 -7.79
CA SER A 64 3.52 5.84 -6.62
C SER A 64 5.02 5.72 -6.35
N ASP A 65 5.51 6.45 -5.35
CA ASP A 65 6.89 6.40 -4.88
C ASP A 65 7.21 5.12 -4.06
N ALA A 66 6.43 4.05 -4.23
CA ALA A 66 6.67 2.78 -3.57
C ALA A 66 7.96 2.13 -4.12
N LEU A 67 8.87 1.74 -3.23
CA LEU A 67 10.11 1.06 -3.60
C LEU A 67 9.86 -0.38 -4.02
N ARG A 68 8.84 -1.00 -3.44
CA ARG A 68 8.48 -2.40 -3.63
C ARG A 68 7.00 -2.59 -3.34
N VAL A 69 6.35 -3.45 -4.12
CA VAL A 69 4.98 -3.89 -3.88
C VAL A 69 4.93 -5.41 -3.98
N ASP A 70 4.64 -6.07 -2.86
CA ASP A 70 4.42 -7.52 -2.80
C ASP A 70 2.92 -7.83 -2.74
N VAL A 71 2.46 -8.86 -3.46
CA VAL A 71 1.04 -9.25 -3.47
C VAL A 71 0.90 -10.69 -2.96
N HIS A 72 -0.01 -10.87 -2.01
CA HIS A 72 -0.26 -12.15 -1.35
C HIS A 72 -1.72 -12.58 -1.52
N ASP A 73 -1.94 -13.87 -1.79
CA ASP A 73 -3.25 -14.51 -1.66
C ASP A 73 -3.51 -14.86 -0.19
N ALA A 74 -4.59 -14.34 0.40
CA ALA A 74 -5.03 -14.63 1.78
C ALA A 74 -6.15 -15.67 1.80
#